data_AF-A0A914S5B0-F1
#
_entry.id   AF-A0A914S5B0-F1
#
_cell.length_a   1.000
_cell.length_b   1.000
_cell.length_c   1.000
_cell.angle_alpha   90.00
_cell.angle_beta   90.00
_cell.angle_gamma   90.00
#
_symmetry.space_group_name_H-M   'P 1'
#
loop_
_entity.id
_entity.type
_entity.pdbx_description
1 polymer ?
#
loop_
_entity_poly.entity_id
_entity_poly.type
_entity_poly.pdbx_seq_one_letter_code
_entity_poly.pdbx_strand_id
1 'polypeptide(L)'
;YGLWNLVTYNVGYHVEHHDFPYVPGRNLPKIRDMAPEFYKDLYIHESWVWVLYQFVVNPSLGPFARLKRKPSAPQEYYGNNMLGEYIDAVCCIQFKNIPNLE
;
A
#
# COMPACT_ATOMS: atom_id res chain seq x y z
N TYR A 1 -7.60 8.40 6.57
CA TYR A 1 -7.06 8.76 5.24
C TYR A 1 -5.84 9.69 5.28
N GLY A 2 -5.57 10.37 6.41
CA GLY A 2 -4.36 11.20 6.58
C GLY A 2 -4.43 12.55 5.86
N LEU A 3 -3.40 13.37 6.06
CA LEU A 3 -3.28 14.71 5.44
C LEU A 3 -3.39 14.68 3.92
N TRP A 4 -2.84 13.63 3.29
CA TRP A 4 -2.86 13.46 1.84
C TRP A 4 -4.27 13.36 1.26
N ASN A 5 -5.26 12.92 2.05
CA ASN A 5 -6.64 12.86 1.61
C ASN A 5 -7.23 14.23 1.25
N LEU A 6 -6.78 15.30 1.94
CA LEU A 6 -7.27 16.65 1.68
C LEU A 6 -6.78 17.15 0.32
N VAL A 7 -5.51 16.89 -0.01
CA VAL A 7 -4.93 17.32 -1.29
C VAL A 7 -5.39 16.46 -2.46
N THR A 8 -5.83 15.22 -2.20
CA THR A 8 -6.42 14.33 -3.21
C THR A 8 -7.94 14.40 -3.25
N TYR A 9 -8.56 15.50 -2.79
CA TYR A 9 -10.01 15.71 -2.86
C TYR A 9 -10.85 14.59 -2.23
N ASN A 10 -10.43 14.08 -1.07
CA ASN A 10 -11.10 13.01 -0.33
C ASN A 10 -11.17 11.66 -1.05
N VAL A 11 -10.22 11.34 -1.94
CA VAL A 11 -10.13 10.03 -2.63
C VAL A 11 -10.13 8.83 -1.69
N GLY A 12 -9.71 9.00 -0.43
CA GLY A 12 -9.78 7.97 0.60
C GLY A 12 -11.19 7.42 0.85
N TYR A 13 -12.23 8.22 0.62
CA TYR A 13 -13.63 7.79 0.63
C TYR A 13 -13.98 7.03 -0.66
N HIS A 14 -13.16 6.04 -0.99
CA HIS A 14 -13.18 5.36 -2.29
C HIS A 14 -14.45 4.54 -2.47
N VAL A 15 -14.93 3.92 -1.39
CA VAL A 15 -16.16 3.12 -1.41
C VAL A 15 -17.36 4.05 -1.64
N GLU A 16 -17.44 5.14 -0.86
CA GLU A 16 -18.49 6.15 -1.02
C GLU A 16 -18.48 6.77 -2.43
N HIS A 17 -17.29 6.95 -3.01
CA HIS A 17 -17.15 7.42 -4.39
C HIS A 17 -17.67 6.42 -5.43
N HIS A 18 -17.41 5.11 -5.27
CA HIS A 18 -17.92 4.10 -6.20
C HIS A 18 -19.43 3.89 -6.07
N ASP A 19 -20.00 4.04 -4.87
CA ASP A 19 -21.44 3.98 -4.66
C ASP A 19 -22.14 5.23 -5.23
N PHE A 20 -21.50 6.40 -5.11
CA PHE A 20 -22.03 7.69 -5.57
C PHE A 20 -21.06 8.41 -6.52
N PRO A 21 -20.85 7.90 -7.75
CA PRO A 21 -19.82 8.40 -8.67
C PRO A 21 -20.06 9.84 -9.13
N TYR A 22 -21.30 10.32 -9.03
CA TYR A 22 -21.69 11.68 -9.40
C TYR A 22 -21.57 12.70 -8.26
N VAL A 23 -21.20 12.27 -7.05
CA VAL A 23 -21.00 13.17 -5.91
C VAL A 23 -19.54 13.64 -5.87
N PRO A 24 -19.30 14.97 -5.85
CA PRO A 24 -17.93 15.47 -5.81
C PRO A 24 -17.23 15.08 -4.50
N GLY A 25 -15.92 14.84 -4.60
CA GLY A 25 -15.06 14.41 -3.49
C GLY A 25 -15.24 15.19 -2.18
N ARG A 26 -15.42 16.51 -2.27
CA ARG A 26 -15.67 17.39 -1.10
C ARG A 26 -16.89 16.98 -0.26
N ASN A 27 -17.88 16.32 -0.87
CA ASN A 27 -19.13 15.92 -0.23
C ASN A 27 -19.13 14.46 0.23
N LEU A 28 -18.13 13.65 -0.13
CA LEU A 28 -18.04 12.25 0.29
C LEU A 28 -18.04 12.04 1.81
N PRO A 29 -17.42 12.91 2.64
CA PRO A 29 -17.54 12.81 4.09
C PRO A 29 -18.98 12.85 4.58
N LYS A 30 -19.83 13.67 3.93
CA LYS A 30 -21.25 13.78 4.29
C LYS A 30 -22.01 12.48 4.01
N ILE A 31 -21.66 11.74 2.95
CA ILE A 31 -22.27 10.45 2.65
C ILE A 31 -21.98 9.46 3.78
N ARG A 32 -20.70 9.39 4.18
CA ARG A 32 -20.27 8.54 5.29
C ARG A 32 -21.02 8.87 6.58
N ASP A 33 -21.23 10.15 6.86
CA ASP A 33 -21.96 10.61 8.05
C ASP A 33 -23.48 10.32 7.99
N MET A 34 -24.08 10.32 6.79
CA MET A 34 -25.50 10.02 6.60
C MET A 34 -25.83 8.52 6.68
N ALA A 35 -24.86 7.65 6.41
CA ALA A 35 -25.04 6.21 6.30
C ALA A 35 -23.96 5.43 7.10
N PRO A 36 -23.79 5.71 8.41
CA PRO A 36 -22.74 5.11 9.22
C PRO A 36 -22.85 3.58 9.32
N GLU A 37 -24.05 3.02 9.22
CA GLU A 37 -24.30 1.58 9.25
C GLU A 37 -23.62 0.81 8.09
N PHE A 38 -23.32 1.49 6.98
CA PHE A 38 -22.60 0.90 5.84
C PHE A 38 -21.10 1.18 5.91
N TYR A 39 -20.72 2.36 6.40
CA TYR A 39 -19.37 2.88 6.20
C TYR A 39 -18.50 2.88 7.46
N LYS A 40 -19.07 2.96 8.67
CA LYS A 40 -18.33 3.19 9.93
C LYS A 40 -17.24 2.15 10.19
N ASP A 41 -17.55 0.87 10.01
CA ASP A 41 -16.66 -0.24 10.35
C ASP A 41 -15.79 -0.70 9.16
N LEU A 42 -15.81 0.05 8.05
CA LEU A 42 -14.91 -0.22 6.93
C LEU A 42 -13.46 -0.02 7.34
N TYR A 43 -12.60 -0.91 6.85
CA TYR A 43 -11.17 -0.77 7.02
C TYR A 43 -10.67 0.50 6.33
N ILE A 44 -9.89 1.30 7.07
CA ILE A 44 -9.32 2.55 6.59
C ILE A 44 -7.80 2.52 6.63
N HIS A 45 -7.20 3.18 5.65
CA HIS A 45 -5.79 3.54 5.71
C HIS A 45 -5.63 4.94 6.30
N GLU A 46 -4.83 5.05 7.35
CA GLU A 46 -4.59 6.33 8.03
C GLU A 46 -3.54 7.19 7.33
N SER A 47 -2.60 6.57 6.60
CA SER A 47 -1.53 7.27 5.90
C SER A 47 -1.31 6.70 4.51
N TRP A 48 -1.50 7.55 3.50
CA TRP A 48 -1.28 7.16 2.10
C TRP A 48 0.21 6.92 1.80
N VAL A 49 1.10 7.72 2.40
CA VAL A 49 2.56 7.52 2.28
C VAL A 49 2.98 6.19 2.89
N TRP A 50 2.37 5.79 4.02
CA TRP A 50 2.66 4.50 4.63
C TRP A 50 2.24 3.34 3.74
N VAL A 51 1.08 3.44 3.09
CA VAL A 51 0.63 2.43 2.10
C VAL A 51 1.62 2.33 0.95
N LEU A 52 2.07 3.45 0.40
CA LEU A 52 3.06 3.46 -0.69
C LEU A 52 4.41 2.90 -0.25
N TYR A 53 4.89 3.28 0.95
CA TYR A 53 6.12 2.74 1.52
C TYR A 53 6.04 1.22 1.70
N GLN A 54 4.96 0.73 2.29
CA GLN A 54 4.72 -0.70 2.47
C GLN A 54 4.65 -1.43 1.13
N PHE A 55 4.02 -0.84 0.10
CA PHE A 55 3.97 -1.43 -1.23
C PHE A 55 5.36 -1.57 -1.89
N VAL A 56 6.28 -0.65 -1.61
CA VAL A 56 7.64 -0.67 -2.18
C VAL A 56 8.58 -1.58 -1.39
N VAL A 57 8.52 -1.54 -0.06
CA VAL A 57 9.55 -2.14 0.81
C VAL A 57 9.14 -3.49 1.39
N ASN A 58 7.84 -3.73 1.57
CA ASN A 58 7.38 -4.97 2.22
C ASN A 58 7.40 -6.14 1.23
N PRO A 59 8.20 -7.20 1.46
CA PRO A 59 8.28 -8.32 0.54
C PRO A 59 6.94 -9.07 0.38
N SER A 60 6.06 -9.00 1.38
CA SER A 60 4.72 -9.63 1.35
C SER A 60 3.69 -8.84 0.54
N LEU A 61 3.98 -7.59 0.16
CA LEU A 61 3.08 -6.72 -0.60
C LEU A 61 3.70 -6.35 -1.93
N GLY A 62 2.90 -6.35 -2.99
CA GLY A 62 3.37 -5.95 -4.31
C GLY A 62 2.36 -6.23 -5.41
N PRO A 63 2.73 -6.00 -6.68
CA PRO A 63 1.84 -6.18 -7.84
C PRO A 63 1.24 -7.59 -7.93
N PHE A 64 1.99 -8.59 -7.45
CA PHE A 64 1.62 -10.01 -7.49
C PHE A 64 0.91 -10.51 -6.23
N ALA A 65 0.82 -9.69 -5.17
CA ALA A 65 0.17 -10.06 -3.90
C ALA A 65 -1.38 -10.11 -3.99
N ARG A 66 -1.94 -9.83 -5.18
CA ARG A 66 -3.39 -9.94 -5.44
C ARG A 66 -3.81 -11.41 -5.39
N LEU A 67 -4.91 -11.70 -4.70
CA LEU A 67 -5.61 -12.99 -4.79
C LEU A 67 -5.98 -13.26 -6.26
N LYS A 68 -5.24 -14.16 -6.91
CA LYS A 68 -5.53 -14.62 -8.27
C LYS A 68 -6.36 -15.90 -8.20
N ARG A 69 -7.28 -16.04 -9.16
CA ARG A 69 -7.88 -17.33 -9.50
C ARG A 69 -6.74 -18.30 -9.86
N LYS A 70 -6.92 -19.61 -9.67
CA LYS A 70 -5.92 -20.61 -10.08
C LYS A 70 -5.53 -20.34 -11.54
N PRO A 71 -4.24 -20.08 -11.83
CA PRO A 71 -3.83 -19.73 -13.17
C PRO A 71 -3.91 -20.98 -14.06
N SER A 72 -4.35 -20.79 -15.31
CA SER A 72 -4.43 -21.86 -16.32
C SER A 72 -3.07 -22.24 -16.92
N ALA A 73 -2.07 -21.37 -16.76
CA ALA A 73 -0.68 -21.61 -17.13
C ALA A 73 0.25 -21.33 -15.93
N PRO A 74 1.43 -21.98 -15.84
CA PRO A 74 2.41 -21.66 -14.82
C PRO A 74 2.81 -20.18 -14.88
N GLN A 75 2.85 -19.50 -13.73
CA GLN A 75 3.35 -18.13 -13.62
C GLN A 75 4.62 -18.13 -12.78
N GLU A 76 5.70 -17.59 -13.33
CA GLU A 76 6.89 -17.23 -12.56
C GLU A 76 6.66 -15.90 -11.87
N TYR A 77 7.03 -15.84 -10.59
CA TYR A 77 6.95 -14.64 -9.78
C TYR A 77 8.37 -14.24 -9.41
N TYR A 78 8.79 -13.06 -9.85
CA TYR A 78 10.00 -12.43 -9.37
C TYR A 78 9.63 -11.65 -8.10
N GLY A 79 10.34 -11.91 -7.00
CA GLY A 79 10.03 -11.32 -5.70
C GLY A 79 10.05 -9.79 -5.73
N ASN A 80 9.32 -9.18 -4.79
CA ASN A 80 9.47 -7.75 -4.51
C ASN A 80 10.86 -7.52 -3.89
N ASN A 81 11.41 -6.30 -4.00
CA ASN A 81 12.76 -5.95 -3.54
C ASN A 81 13.92 -6.62 -4.31
N MET A 82 13.90 -6.59 -5.65
CA MET A 82 15.04 -7.05 -6.47
C MET A 82 16.38 -6.40 -6.09
N LEU A 83 16.34 -5.20 -5.51
CA LEU A 83 17.52 -4.48 -5.02
C LEU A 83 17.99 -4.93 -3.63
N GLY A 84 17.19 -5.71 -2.89
CA GLY A 84 17.54 -6.20 -1.55
C GLY A 84 18.83 -7.01 -1.56
N GLU A 85 18.98 -7.93 -2.52
CA GLU A 85 20.21 -8.73 -2.67
C GLU A 85 21.45 -7.85 -2.92
N TYR A 86 21.30 -6.74 -3.66
CA TYR A 86 22.39 -5.80 -3.91
C TYR A 86 22.74 -4.99 -2.66
N ILE A 87 21.73 -4.55 -1.90
CA ILE A 87 21.93 -3.84 -0.63
C ILE A 87 22.61 -4.77 0.39
N ASP A 88 22.14 -6.02 0.50
CA ASP A 88 22.73 -7.03 1.38
C ASP A 88 24.17 -7.35 0.98
N ALA A 89 24.46 -7.42 -0.32
CA ALA A 89 25.83 -7.60 -0.82
C ALA A 89 26.73 -6.42 -0.41
N VAL A 90 26.29 -5.18 -0.60
CA VAL A 90 27.04 -3.97 -0.20
C VAL A 90 27.24 -3.92 1.32
N CYS A 91 26.17 -4.14 2.10
CA CYS A 91 26.23 -4.12 3.55
C CYS A 91 27.10 -5.26 4.11
N CYS A 92 27.01 -6.49 3.59
CA CYS A 92 27.85 -7.61 3.99
C CYS A 92 29.33 -7.39 3.66
N ILE A 93 29.65 -6.71 2.55
CA ILE A 93 31.02 -6.30 2.22
C ILE A 93 31.55 -5.32 3.27
N GLN A 94 30.71 -4.39 3.75
CA GLN A 94 31.08 -3.44 4.79
C GLN A 94 31.47 -4.14 6.11
N PHE A 95 30.75 -5.20 6.52
CA PHE A 95 31.04 -5.92 7.77
C PHE A 95 32.22 -6.90 7.68
N LYS A 96 32.51 -7.47 6.52
CA LYS A 96 33.69 -8.32 6.31
C LYS A 96 35.01 -7.54 6.22
N ASN A 97 34.93 -6.23 5.99
CA ASN A 97 36.08 -5.33 5.92
C ASN A 97 36.37 -4.59 7.24
N ILE A 98 35.66 -4.92 8.33
CA ILE A 98 36.06 -4.48 9.67
C ILE A 98 37.12 -5.48 10.13
N PRO A 99 38.41 -5.09 10.23
CA PRO A 99 39.40 -5.97 10.85
C PRO A 99 38.92 -6.26 12.27
N ASN A 100 38.92 -7.54 12.64
CA ASN A 100 38.70 -7.95 14.03
C ASN A 100 39.64 -7.11 14.91
N LEU A 101 39.08 -6.20 15.71
CA LEU A 101 39.79 -5.64 16.83
C LEU A 101 39.86 -6.77 17.87
N GLU A 102 41.08 -7.26 18.09
CA GLU A 102 41.43 -8.28 19.08
C GLU A 102 40.83 -8.01 20.48
#